data_AF-A0A1M3N4N0-F1
#
_entry.id   AF-A0A1M3N4N0-F1
#
_cell.length_a   1.000
_cell.length_b   1.000
_cell.length_c   1.000
_cell.angle_alpha   90.00
_cell.angle_beta   90.00
_cell.angle_gamma   90.00
#
_symmetry.space_group_name_H-M   'P 1'
#
loop_
_entity.id
_entity.type
_entity.pdbx_description
1 polymer ?
#
loop_
_entity_poly.entity_id
_entity_poly.type
_entity_poly.pdbx_seq_one_letter_code
_entity_poly.pdbx_strand_id
1 'polypeptide(L)'
;MSKKLETRESLLDRAACDAARLWARACSDELVREGRRVEGGWPGTMREARTRAAVEAARLLTKRSMAALAHDELDRLARITYDEARRSWGALST
;
A
#
# COMPACT_ATOMS: atom_id res chain seq x y z
N MET A 1 -27.93 5.38 11.47
CA MET A 1 -26.48 5.26 11.18
C MET A 1 -26.17 6.08 9.92
N SER A 2 -25.55 7.24 10.05
CA SER A 2 -25.17 8.06 8.90
C SER A 2 -24.09 7.35 8.11
N LYS A 3 -24.38 6.93 6.87
CA LYS A 3 -23.36 6.56 5.88
C LYS A 3 -22.46 7.79 5.70
N LYS A 4 -21.31 7.80 6.36
CA LYS A 4 -20.29 8.83 6.12
C LYS A 4 -19.96 8.73 4.63
N LEU A 5 -20.21 9.80 3.87
CA LEU A 5 -19.87 9.83 2.46
C LEU A 5 -18.36 9.58 2.36
N GLU A 6 -18.00 8.46 1.74
CA GLU A 6 -16.60 8.09 1.55
C GLU A 6 -16.01 9.03 0.50
N THR A 7 -15.08 9.89 0.91
CA THR A 7 -14.44 10.82 -0.02
C THR A 7 -13.46 10.06 -0.91
N ARG A 8 -13.19 10.59 -2.10
CA ARG A 8 -12.17 10.05 -3.01
C ARG A 8 -10.83 9.87 -2.32
N GLU A 9 -10.41 10.85 -1.53
CA GLU A 9 -9.18 10.81 -0.74
C GLU A 9 -9.19 9.64 0.24
N SER A 10 -10.23 9.49 1.06
CA SER A 10 -10.32 8.39 2.04
C SER A 10 -10.37 7.00 1.37
N LEU A 11 -11.01 6.89 0.20
CA LEU A 11 -11.03 5.67 -0.61
C LEU A 11 -9.63 5.29 -1.09
N LEU A 12 -8.91 6.25 -1.67
CA LEU A 12 -7.58 6.05 -2.20
C LEU A 12 -6.56 5.75 -1.09
N ASP A 13 -6.60 6.50 0.01
CA ASP A 13 -5.70 6.32 1.14
C ASP A 13 -5.89 4.92 1.76
N ARG A 14 -7.15 4.46 1.89
CA ARG A 14 -7.42 3.08 2.35
C ARG A 14 -6.82 2.04 1.42
N ALA A 15 -7.01 2.20 0.10
CA ALA A 15 -6.45 1.28 -0.87
C ALA A 15 -4.92 1.25 -0.83
N ALA A 16 -4.27 2.40 -0.66
CA ALA A 16 -2.82 2.49 -0.49
C ALA A 16 -2.34 1.75 0.77
N CYS A 17 -3.06 1.85 1.89
CA CYS A 17 -2.76 1.11 3.12
C CYS A 17 -2.97 -0.40 2.95
N ASP A 18 -4.06 -0.82 2.31
CA ASP A 18 -4.33 -2.24 2.07
C ASP A 18 -3.25 -2.86 1.16
N ALA A 19 -2.87 -2.16 0.09
CA ALA A 19 -1.78 -2.55 -0.79
C ALA A 19 -0.44 -2.69 -0.04
N ALA A 20 -0.17 -1.78 0.88
CA ALA A 20 1.04 -1.78 1.69
C ALA A 20 1.15 -2.99 2.62
N ARG A 21 0.06 -3.32 3.32
CA ARG A 21 -0.03 -4.48 4.21
C ARG A 21 0.14 -5.79 3.45
N LEU A 22 -0.55 -5.93 2.32
CA LEU A 22 -0.40 -7.07 1.42
C LEU A 22 1.03 -7.22 0.91
N TRP A 23 1.67 -6.11 0.56
CA TRP A 23 3.06 -6.12 0.10
C TRP A 23 4.03 -6.54 1.20
N ALA A 24 3.94 -5.96 2.40
CA ALA A 24 4.79 -6.34 3.52
C ALA A 24 4.65 -7.84 3.86
N ARG A 25 3.42 -8.35 3.82
CA ARG A 25 3.14 -9.77 4.03
C ARG A 25 3.71 -10.66 2.93
N ALA A 26 3.59 -10.27 1.66
CA ALA A 26 4.16 -11.03 0.56
C ALA A 26 5.70 -11.13 0.68
N CYS A 27 6.36 -10.03 1.07
CA CYS A 27 7.80 -10.04 1.32
C CYS A 27 8.18 -10.94 2.50
N SER A 28 7.40 -10.94 3.59
CA SER A 28 7.68 -11.84 4.72
C SER A 28 7.49 -13.31 4.34
N ASP A 29 6.42 -13.61 3.60
CA ASP A 29 6.10 -14.97 3.17
C ASP A 29 7.19 -15.51 2.22
N GLU A 30 7.78 -14.65 1.38
CA GLU A 30 8.92 -15.01 0.53
C GLU A 30 10.16 -15.39 1.35
N LEU A 31 10.52 -14.61 2.37
CA LEU A 31 11.65 -14.94 3.25
C LEU A 31 11.41 -16.26 4.01
N VAL A 32 10.20 -16.43 4.56
CA VAL A 32 9.84 -17.66 5.28
C VAL A 32 9.94 -18.87 4.36
N ARG A 33 9.50 -18.76 3.10
CA ARG A 33 9.62 -19.82 2.09
C ARG A 33 11.07 -20.14 1.73
N GLU A 34 11.97 -19.15 1.80
CA GLU A 34 13.42 -19.34 1.65
C GLU A 34 14.09 -19.93 2.92
N GLY A 35 13.31 -20.22 3.98
CA GLY A 35 13.84 -20.69 5.27
C GLY A 35 14.55 -19.59 6.06
N ARG A 36 14.37 -18.32 5.66
CA ARG A 36 14.98 -17.15 6.29
C ARG A 36 14.00 -16.53 7.27
N ARG A 37 14.54 -15.96 8.34
CA ARG A 37 13.75 -15.20 9.30
C ARG A 37 13.45 -13.80 8.74
N VAL A 38 12.30 -13.28 9.12
CA VAL A 38 11.90 -11.90 8.83
C VAL A 38 12.63 -11.02 9.82
N GLU A 39 13.85 -10.62 9.50
CA GLU A 39 14.71 -9.83 10.38
C GLU A 39 15.23 -8.60 9.65
N GLY A 40 15.54 -7.55 10.41
CA GLY A 40 16.13 -6.31 9.90
C GLY A 40 15.12 -5.33 9.31
N GLY A 41 15.66 -4.35 8.56
CA GLY A 41 14.89 -3.25 8.01
C GLY A 41 13.97 -3.66 6.85
N TRP A 42 12.94 -2.85 6.60
CA TRP A 42 12.04 -3.01 5.46
C TRP A 42 12.82 -3.02 4.12
N PRO A 43 12.70 -4.08 3.28
CA PRO A 43 13.45 -4.19 2.03
C PRO A 43 12.90 -3.34 0.87
N GLY A 44 11.66 -2.87 0.95
CA GLY A 44 11.01 -2.16 -0.15
C GLY A 44 11.50 -0.73 -0.37
N THR A 45 11.31 -0.22 -1.58
CA THR A 45 11.70 1.16 -1.97
C THR A 45 10.52 2.10 -2.20
N MET A 46 10.75 3.41 -2.18
CA MET A 46 9.74 4.42 -2.54
C MET A 46 9.25 4.29 -3.98
N ARG A 47 10.13 3.91 -4.92
CA ARG A 47 9.77 3.70 -6.33
C ARG A 47 8.78 2.55 -6.48
N GLU A 48 9.04 1.45 -5.77
CA GLU A 48 8.16 0.29 -5.70
C GLU A 48 6.81 0.60 -5.04
N ALA A 49 6.82 1.39 -3.97
CA ALA A 49 5.61 1.87 -3.32
C ALA A 49 4.76 2.69 -4.30
N ARG A 50 5.39 3.60 -5.06
CA ARG A 50 4.71 4.39 -6.10
C ARG A 50 4.05 3.50 -7.16
N THR A 51 4.77 2.51 -7.68
CA THR A 51 4.22 1.58 -8.69
C THR A 51 3.01 0.82 -8.14
N ARG A 52 3.11 0.29 -6.92
CA ARG A 52 2.03 -0.46 -6.27
C ARG A 52 0.81 0.43 -6.00
N ALA A 53 1.04 1.64 -5.47
CA ALA A 53 0.00 2.63 -5.25
C ALA A 53 -0.72 3.01 -6.56
N ALA A 54 0.01 3.23 -7.65
CA ALA A 54 -0.57 3.55 -8.96
C ALA A 54 -1.48 2.42 -9.47
N VAL A 55 -1.02 1.17 -9.39
CA VAL A 55 -1.79 0.01 -9.86
C VAL A 55 -3.09 -0.15 -9.06
N GLU A 56 -3.01 -0.12 -7.73
CA GLU A 56 -4.19 -0.32 -6.88
C GLU A 56 -5.18 0.86 -6.95
N ALA A 57 -4.67 2.09 -6.99
CA ALA A 57 -5.51 3.26 -7.19
C ALA A 57 -6.21 3.24 -8.57
N ALA A 58 -5.49 2.92 -9.65
CA ALA A 58 -6.09 2.84 -10.98
C ALA A 58 -7.17 1.75 -11.07
N ARG A 59 -6.96 0.59 -10.43
CA ARG A 59 -7.96 -0.48 -10.31
C ARG A 59 -9.19 -0.01 -9.57
N LEU A 60 -9.03 0.65 -8.41
CA LEU A 60 -10.14 1.17 -7.62
C LEU A 60 -10.95 2.23 -8.38
N LEU A 61 -10.26 3.20 -9.00
CA LEU A 61 -10.89 4.30 -9.71
C LEU A 61 -11.67 3.81 -10.93
N THR A 62 -11.10 2.87 -11.70
CA THR A 62 -11.80 2.21 -12.80
C THR A 62 -13.05 1.48 -12.30
N LYS A 63 -12.93 0.69 -11.22
CA LYS A 63 -14.07 -0.04 -10.62
C LYS A 63 -15.18 0.89 -10.14
N ARG A 64 -14.84 2.10 -9.67
CA ARG A 64 -15.79 3.11 -9.19
C ARG A 64 -16.23 4.10 -10.26
N SER A 65 -15.80 3.92 -11.52
CA SER A 65 -16.05 4.85 -12.64
C SER A 65 -15.69 6.31 -12.29
N MET A 66 -14.60 6.49 -11.55
CA MET A 66 -14.09 7.79 -11.14
C MET A 66 -13.00 8.27 -12.10
N ALA A 67 -12.74 9.59 -12.09
CA ALA A 67 -11.65 10.19 -12.85
C ALA A 67 -10.30 9.52 -12.54
N ALA A 68 -9.40 9.52 -13.54
CA ALA A 68 -8.06 8.97 -13.43
C ALA A 68 -7.27 9.57 -12.25
N LEU A 69 -6.21 8.86 -11.84
CA LEU A 69 -5.38 9.27 -10.72
C LEU A 69 -4.57 10.52 -11.06
N ALA A 70 -4.63 11.55 -10.22
CA ALA A 70 -3.80 12.74 -10.36
C ALA A 70 -2.37 12.52 -9.84
N HIS A 71 -1.44 13.38 -10.26
CA HIS A 71 -0.02 13.23 -9.91
C HIS A 71 0.24 13.43 -8.41
N ASP A 72 -0.37 14.44 -7.81
CA ASP A 72 -0.32 14.76 -6.39
C ASP A 72 -0.94 13.65 -5.53
N GLU A 73 -2.05 13.07 -5.99
CA GLU A 73 -2.64 11.89 -5.37
C GLU A 73 -1.66 10.72 -5.40
N LEU A 74 -1.00 10.46 -6.53
CA LEU A 74 -0.02 9.38 -6.62
C LEU A 74 1.19 9.60 -5.69
N ASP A 75 1.70 10.82 -5.58
CA ASP A 75 2.79 11.16 -4.67
C ASP A 75 2.40 10.91 -3.20
N ARG A 76 1.20 11.32 -2.81
CA ARG A 76 0.66 11.07 -1.46
C ARG A 76 0.50 9.57 -1.21
N LEU A 77 -0.13 8.84 -2.14
CA LEU A 77 -0.37 7.41 -1.99
C LEU A 77 0.92 6.61 -1.96
N ALA A 78 1.94 7.00 -2.73
CA ALA A 78 3.25 6.37 -2.67
C ALA A 78 3.88 6.45 -1.27
N ARG A 79 3.78 7.62 -0.61
CA ARG A 79 4.27 7.82 0.76
C ARG A 79 3.48 6.98 1.76
N ILE A 80 2.14 7.01 1.68
CA ILE A 80 1.26 6.19 2.51
C ILE A 80 1.62 4.71 2.37
N THR A 81 1.75 4.22 1.13
CA THR A 81 2.07 2.82 0.87
C THR A 81 3.45 2.43 1.41
N TYR A 82 4.47 3.30 1.28
CA TYR A 82 5.80 3.01 1.80
C TYR A 82 5.81 2.97 3.34
N ASP A 83 5.26 3.99 3.99
CA ASP A 83 5.28 4.11 5.44
C ASP A 83 4.48 2.99 6.11
N GLU A 84 3.31 2.66 5.56
CA GLU A 84 2.48 1.58 6.10
C GLU A 84 3.10 0.20 5.87
N ALA A 85 3.77 -0.02 4.73
CA ALA A 85 4.46 -1.28 4.46
C ALA A 85 5.64 -1.45 5.42
N ARG A 86 6.42 -0.39 5.64
CA ARG A 86 7.53 -0.38 6.60
C ARG A 86 7.04 -0.62 8.04
N ARG A 87 5.93 0.00 8.44
CA ARG A 87 5.31 -0.26 9.76
C ARG A 87 4.85 -1.70 9.90
N SER A 88 4.15 -2.21 8.89
CA SER A 88 3.66 -3.59 8.85
C SER A 88 4.81 -4.58 8.92
N TRP A 89 5.91 -4.33 8.21
CA TRP A 89 7.14 -5.12 8.31
C TRP A 89 7.71 -5.15 9.72
N GLY A 90 7.82 -3.98 10.37
CA GLY A 90 8.32 -3.91 11.74
C GLY A 90 7.48 -4.73 12.74
N ALA A 91 6.18 -4.87 12.47
CA ALA A 91 5.31 -5.75 13.27
C ALA A 91 5.47 -7.24 12.92
N LEU A 92 5.95 -7.58 11.72
CA LEU A 92 6.25 -8.96 11.30
C LEU A 92 7.65 -9.41 11.69
N SER A 93 8.59 -8.47 11.84
CA SER A 93 10.01 -8.75 12.05
C SER A 93 10.39 -8.93 13.53
N THR A 94 9.51 -9.54 14.33
CA THR A 94 9.72 -9.80 15.77
C THR A 94 10.41 -11.15 15.97
#